data_AF-A0A932ZT75-F1
#
_entry.id   AF-A0A932ZT75-F1
#
_cell.length_a   1.000
_cell.length_b   1.000
_cell.length_c   1.000
_cell.angle_alpha   90.00
_cell.angle_beta   90.00
_cell.angle_gamma   90.00
#
_symmetry.space_group_name_H-M   'P 1'
#
loop_
_entity.id
_entity.type
_entity.pdbx_description
1 polymer ?
#
loop_
_entity_poly.entity_id
_entity_poly.type
_entity_poly.pdbx_seq_one_letter_code
_entity_poly.pdbx_strand_id
1 'polypeptide(L)'
;MNAYRAILAAKGWEIRGALRSLRSESRLKTLVLATAMAGLFASMLWFAGLGLHYLRAESYYSSLRVYVHQVAFQVFFFSLGVMLLLSALLTSHAMLFRSRVTPFLLSHPVPPQVVTAARLAEAGAISTWAFLYLSFPLLLAYAIEEGGGLPLVALGGASLFLFAAVPVGIAGVLALALGLGTGRTRLAFWGVVLACTLALGAAIGPMATWRTWLSGVEREAVFQLLDRFSMTQHPLMPSTWLSHAWMRASHGDLGIAAFYVATLASWGIFALALAVSFGGRVLLSARSRVVSGRTARGTPVRDLLVRMSRPVMRVLGGPHAPLLEKDFRVFLRDPAQWAQFLIFVGLLAIYFVNIRRIGGLREEAGWRALVATLNFAATSLTLCTFTSRFVVPMISLEGRRFWVLGLMPLSRTGILRSKFVLS
;
A
#
# COMPACT_ATOMS: atom_id res chain seq x y z
N MET A 1 -9.30 3.58 36.37
CA MET A 1 -8.33 2.81 35.55
C MET A 1 -8.07 3.58 34.26
N ASN A 2 -6.83 3.97 33.97
CA ASN A 2 -6.52 4.77 32.76
C ASN A 2 -6.97 4.04 31.49
N ALA A 3 -7.85 4.65 30.68
CA ALA A 3 -8.38 4.06 29.45
C ALA A 3 -7.28 3.56 28.50
N TYR A 4 -6.14 4.25 28.45
CA TYR A 4 -4.94 3.82 27.74
C TYR A 4 -4.42 2.45 28.18
N ARG A 5 -4.29 2.22 29.50
CA ARG A 5 -3.78 0.95 30.04
C ARG A 5 -4.73 -0.20 29.76
N ALA A 6 -6.04 0.04 29.84
CA ALA A 6 -7.05 -0.98 29.53
C ALA A 6 -7.00 -1.42 28.06
N ILE A 7 -6.87 -0.47 27.13
CA ILE A 7 -6.75 -0.78 25.70
C ILE A 7 -5.44 -1.50 25.39
N LEU A 8 -4.32 -1.04 25.96
CA LEU A 8 -3.02 -1.70 25.80
C LEU A 8 -3.04 -3.13 26.36
N ALA A 9 -3.67 -3.36 27.52
CA ALA A 9 -3.83 -4.69 28.09
C ALA A 9 -4.68 -5.61 27.18
N ALA A 10 -5.83 -5.11 26.70
CA ALA A 10 -6.68 -5.83 25.77
C ALA A 10 -5.93 -6.20 24.47
N LYS A 11 -5.12 -5.26 23.94
CA LYS A 11 -4.27 -5.51 22.77
C LYS A 11 -3.18 -6.52 23.05
N GLY A 12 -2.55 -6.46 24.21
CA GLY A 12 -1.60 -7.48 24.66
C GLY A 12 -2.22 -8.87 24.73
N TRP A 13 -3.48 -8.98 25.18
CA TRP A 13 -4.22 -10.23 25.19
C TRP A 13 -4.59 -10.72 23.79
N GLU A 14 -4.99 -9.82 22.89
CA GLU A 14 -5.26 -10.13 21.49
C GLU A 14 -4.02 -10.69 20.79
N ILE A 15 -2.85 -10.05 20.97
CA ILE A 15 -1.58 -10.50 20.41
C ILE A 15 -1.17 -11.86 21.01
N ARG A 16 -1.27 -12.03 22.33
CA ARG A 16 -0.99 -13.32 22.98
C ARG A 16 -1.93 -14.42 22.50
N GLY A 17 -3.20 -14.10 22.30
CA GLY A 17 -4.20 -15.01 21.72
C GLY A 17 -3.83 -15.43 20.30
N ALA A 18 -3.46 -14.47 19.45
CA ALA A 18 -3.00 -14.72 18.09
C ALA A 18 -1.71 -15.58 18.05
N LEU A 19 -0.76 -15.31 18.95
CA LEU A 19 0.46 -16.11 19.08
C LEU A 19 0.16 -17.54 19.56
N ARG A 20 -0.81 -17.72 20.46
CA ARG A 20 -1.25 -19.05 20.89
C ARG A 20 -1.98 -19.79 19.77
N SER A 21 -2.80 -19.11 18.98
CA SER A 21 -3.49 -19.74 17.85
C SER A 21 -2.55 -20.21 16.74
N LEU A 22 -1.36 -19.62 16.61
CA LEU A 22 -0.33 -20.15 15.69
C LEU A 22 0.10 -21.58 16.05
N ARG A 23 -0.01 -22.00 17.31
CA ARG A 23 0.30 -23.38 17.73
C ARG A 23 -0.80 -24.38 17.33
N SER A 24 -2.03 -23.90 17.15
CA SER A 24 -3.15 -24.73 16.67
C SER A 24 -3.25 -24.79 15.14
N GLU A 25 -2.51 -23.95 14.43
CA GLU A 25 -2.47 -23.96 12.96
C GLU A 25 -1.64 -25.14 12.43
N SER A 26 -1.98 -25.60 11.22
CA SER A 26 -1.28 -26.72 10.58
C SER A 26 0.21 -26.40 10.40
N ARG A 27 1.09 -27.28 10.91
CA ARG A 27 2.55 -27.12 10.79
C ARG A 27 3.00 -26.96 9.34
N LEU A 28 2.35 -27.66 8.40
CA LEU A 28 2.65 -27.56 6.97
C LEU A 28 2.36 -26.14 6.45
N LYS A 29 1.21 -25.56 6.82
CA LYS A 29 0.83 -24.19 6.42
C LYS A 29 1.85 -23.18 6.95
N THR A 30 2.25 -23.30 8.22
CA THR A 30 3.23 -22.41 8.83
C THR A 30 4.60 -22.54 8.17
N LEU A 31 5.03 -23.77 7.87
CA LEU A 31 6.30 -24.03 7.18
C LEU A 31 6.30 -23.43 5.78
N VAL A 32 5.26 -23.69 4.97
CA VAL A 32 5.14 -23.17 3.60
C VAL A 32 5.14 -21.64 3.58
N LEU A 33 4.43 -21.00 4.52
CA LEU A 33 4.42 -19.55 4.61
C LEU A 33 5.78 -19.00 5.02
N ALA A 34 6.43 -19.62 6.02
CA ALA A 34 7.74 -19.20 6.50
C ALA A 34 8.81 -19.36 5.41
N THR A 35 8.83 -20.48 4.68
CA THR A 35 9.79 -20.71 3.58
C THR A 35 9.54 -19.76 2.42
N ALA A 36 8.28 -19.50 2.06
CA ALA A 36 7.95 -18.52 1.02
C ALA A 36 8.40 -17.10 1.42
N MET A 37 8.13 -16.68 2.66
CA MET A 37 8.56 -15.36 3.16
C MET A 37 10.09 -15.27 3.29
N ALA A 38 10.78 -16.33 3.73
CA ALA A 38 12.23 -16.32 3.79
C ALA A 38 12.86 -16.31 2.38
N GLY A 39 12.34 -17.12 1.46
CA GLY A 39 12.82 -17.18 0.08
C GLY A 39 12.61 -15.87 -0.67
N LEU A 40 11.48 -15.20 -0.46
CA LEU A 40 11.20 -13.90 -1.07
C LEU A 40 12.05 -12.78 -0.45
N PHE A 41 12.32 -12.84 0.85
CA PHE A 41 13.23 -11.91 1.51
C PHE A 41 14.68 -12.10 1.01
N ALA A 42 15.14 -13.34 0.90
CA ALA A 42 16.47 -13.69 0.40
C ALA A 42 16.64 -13.29 -1.07
N SER A 43 15.63 -13.49 -1.92
CA SER A 43 15.68 -13.06 -3.32
C SER A 43 15.73 -11.54 -3.44
N MET A 44 14.95 -10.81 -2.64
CA MET A 44 15.02 -9.34 -2.58
C MET A 44 16.41 -8.85 -2.16
N LEU A 45 16.98 -9.46 -1.12
CA LEU A 45 18.33 -9.15 -0.65
C LEU A 45 19.36 -9.41 -1.75
N TRP A 46 19.27 -10.55 -2.43
CA TRP A 46 20.14 -10.93 -3.53
C TRP A 46 20.04 -9.94 -4.71
N PHE A 47 18.84 -9.61 -5.16
CA PHE A 47 18.64 -8.65 -6.25
C PHE A 47 19.10 -7.23 -5.89
N ALA A 48 18.85 -6.80 -4.65
CA ALA A 48 19.33 -5.50 -4.16
C ALA A 48 20.87 -5.46 -4.12
N GLY A 49 21.51 -6.52 -3.62
CA GLY A 49 22.96 -6.67 -3.61
C GLY A 49 23.54 -6.68 -5.02
N LEU A 50 22.96 -7.46 -5.93
CA LEU A 50 23.38 -7.51 -7.34
C LEU A 50 23.31 -6.13 -8.01
N GLY A 51 22.21 -5.39 -7.78
CA GLY A 51 22.04 -4.04 -8.32
C GLY A 51 23.06 -3.04 -7.79
N LEU A 52 23.32 -3.05 -6.48
CA LEU A 52 24.33 -2.20 -5.85
C LEU A 52 25.75 -2.56 -6.27
N HIS A 53 26.06 -3.86 -6.36
CA HIS A 53 27.35 -4.36 -6.83
C HIS A 53 27.62 -3.95 -8.28
N TYR A 54 26.62 -4.08 -9.15
CA TYR A 54 26.73 -3.65 -10.55
C TYR A 54 27.04 -2.15 -10.66
N LEU A 55 26.35 -1.31 -9.86
CA LEU A 55 26.62 0.13 -9.79
C LEU A 55 28.03 0.46 -9.26
N ARG A 56 28.63 -0.44 -8.47
CA ARG A 56 29.98 -0.28 -7.92
C ARG A 56 31.08 -0.74 -8.89
N ALA A 57 30.85 -1.83 -9.61
CA ALA A 57 31.83 -2.44 -10.50
C ALA A 57 32.08 -1.62 -11.77
N GLU A 58 31.08 -0.87 -12.22
CA GLU A 58 31.13 -0.14 -13.48
C GLU A 58 31.86 1.21 -13.33
N SER A 59 33.08 1.29 -13.89
CA SER A 59 34.00 2.43 -13.73
C SER A 59 33.40 3.80 -14.10
N TYR A 60 32.48 3.83 -15.08
CA TYR A 60 31.79 5.03 -15.55
C TYR A 60 30.93 5.70 -14.46
N TYR A 61 30.40 4.94 -13.50
CA TYR A 61 29.53 5.45 -12.45
C TYR A 61 30.27 5.85 -11.18
N SER A 62 31.58 5.63 -11.10
CA SER A 62 32.38 5.88 -9.88
C SER A 62 32.26 7.33 -9.35
N SER A 63 32.25 8.33 -10.23
CA SER A 63 32.09 9.75 -9.88
C SER A 63 30.63 10.17 -9.64
N LEU A 64 29.65 9.43 -10.17
CA LEU A 64 28.21 9.72 -10.02
C LEU A 64 27.53 8.81 -8.97
N ARG A 65 28.25 7.86 -8.39
CA ARG A 65 27.72 6.78 -7.54
C ARG A 65 26.86 7.31 -6.39
N VAL A 66 27.37 8.29 -5.65
CA VAL A 66 26.66 8.90 -4.51
C VAL A 66 25.34 9.51 -4.98
N TYR A 67 25.37 10.21 -6.12
CA TYR A 67 24.19 10.87 -6.67
C TYR A 67 23.17 9.86 -7.20
N VAL A 68 23.62 8.80 -7.89
CA VAL A 68 22.75 7.73 -8.40
C VAL A 68 22.09 6.96 -7.25
N HIS A 69 22.84 6.59 -6.21
CA HIS A 69 22.28 5.97 -5.00
C HIS A 69 21.24 6.88 -4.33
N GLN A 70 21.54 8.18 -4.22
CA GLN A 70 20.62 9.14 -3.64
C GLN A 70 19.28 9.15 -4.38
N VAL A 71 19.32 9.30 -5.70
CA VAL A 71 18.10 9.41 -6.48
C VAL A 71 17.34 8.09 -6.52
N ALA A 72 18.05 6.95 -6.63
CA ALA A 72 17.43 5.64 -6.57
C ALA A 72 16.69 5.42 -5.24
N PHE A 73 17.32 5.74 -4.11
CA PHE A 73 16.68 5.64 -2.80
C PHE A 73 15.53 6.64 -2.63
N GLN A 74 15.67 7.88 -3.10
CA GLN A 74 14.63 8.89 -2.99
C GLN A 74 13.39 8.50 -3.80
N VAL A 75 13.56 8.02 -5.04
CA VAL A 75 12.46 7.52 -5.88
C VAL A 75 11.83 6.28 -5.26
N PHE A 76 12.64 5.34 -4.77
CA PHE A 76 12.15 4.12 -4.13
C PHE A 76 11.31 4.42 -2.88
N PHE A 77 11.84 5.20 -1.94
CA PHE A 77 11.14 5.55 -0.72
C PHE A 77 9.98 6.52 -0.94
N PHE A 78 10.05 7.39 -1.94
CA PHE A 78 8.92 8.22 -2.33
C PHE A 78 7.75 7.36 -2.83
N SER A 79 8.04 6.44 -3.77
CA SER A 79 7.03 5.50 -4.30
C SER A 79 6.39 4.67 -3.19
N LEU A 80 7.23 4.06 -2.34
CA LEU A 80 6.75 3.30 -1.18
C LEU A 80 6.00 4.17 -0.17
N GLY A 81 6.43 5.41 0.05
CA GLY A 81 5.77 6.36 0.94
C GLY A 81 4.37 6.75 0.47
N VAL A 82 4.19 6.96 -0.85
CA VAL A 82 2.88 7.20 -1.46
C VAL A 82 1.97 5.97 -1.32
N MET A 83 2.50 4.77 -1.60
CA MET A 83 1.73 3.53 -1.41
C MET A 83 1.34 3.32 0.05
N LEU A 84 2.26 3.58 0.99
CA LEU A 84 2.01 3.49 2.42
C LEU A 84 0.96 4.51 2.86
N LEU A 85 1.02 5.75 2.37
CA LEU A 85 0.02 6.78 2.64
C LEU A 85 -1.38 6.33 2.21
N LEU A 86 -1.52 5.83 0.98
CA LEU A 86 -2.81 5.35 0.45
C LEU A 86 -3.32 4.12 1.21
N SER A 87 -2.44 3.18 1.53
CA SER A 87 -2.77 1.97 2.29
C SER A 87 -3.21 2.32 3.72
N ALA A 88 -2.44 3.17 4.41
CA ALA A 88 -2.75 3.66 5.75
C ALA A 88 -4.05 4.47 5.77
N LEU A 89 -4.31 5.28 4.74
CA LEU A 89 -5.54 6.05 4.62
C LEU A 89 -6.76 5.14 4.53
N LEU A 90 -6.72 4.15 3.64
CA LEU A 90 -7.83 3.21 3.44
C LEU A 90 -8.06 2.39 4.72
N THR A 91 -6.98 1.87 5.32
CA THR A 91 -7.04 1.07 6.54
C THR A 91 -7.55 1.89 7.71
N SER A 92 -7.04 3.10 7.93
CA SER A 92 -7.53 4.01 8.99
C SER A 92 -8.98 4.36 8.79
N HIS A 93 -9.42 4.64 7.56
CA HIS A 93 -10.83 4.92 7.26
C HIS A 93 -11.73 3.71 7.59
N ALA A 94 -11.32 2.50 7.21
CA ALA A 94 -12.05 1.27 7.52
C ALA A 94 -12.12 1.02 9.04
N MET A 95 -11.01 1.19 9.75
CA MET A 95 -10.95 0.96 11.20
C MET A 95 -11.73 2.01 11.99
N LEU A 96 -11.66 3.29 11.63
CA LEU A 96 -12.37 4.37 12.35
C LEU A 96 -13.89 4.30 12.11
N PHE A 97 -14.34 4.09 10.87
CA PHE A 97 -15.75 4.28 10.52
C PHE A 97 -16.55 2.98 10.32
N ARG A 98 -15.91 1.90 9.88
CA ARG A 98 -16.62 0.64 9.51
C ARG A 98 -16.43 -0.49 10.51
N SER A 99 -15.36 -0.47 11.30
CA SER A 99 -15.13 -1.48 12.35
C SER A 99 -16.24 -1.47 13.41
N ARG A 100 -16.59 -2.66 13.89
CA ARG A 100 -17.52 -2.88 15.02
C ARG A 100 -16.88 -2.57 16.37
N VAL A 101 -15.55 -2.51 16.44
CA VAL A 101 -14.84 -2.26 17.70
C VAL A 101 -14.83 -0.77 18.05
N THR A 102 -14.86 0.12 17.06
CA THR A 102 -14.96 1.57 17.29
C THR A 102 -16.24 2.00 18.01
N PRO A 103 -17.47 1.59 17.60
CA PRO A 103 -18.67 1.93 18.36
C PRO A 103 -18.68 1.32 19.75
N PHE A 104 -18.12 0.13 19.92
CA PHE A 104 -17.94 -0.49 21.23
C PHE A 104 -17.03 0.35 22.15
N LEU A 105 -15.89 0.83 21.65
CA LEU A 105 -15.02 1.73 22.44
C LEU A 105 -15.69 3.07 22.76
N LEU A 106 -16.49 3.60 21.83
CA LEU A 106 -17.21 4.86 22.02
C LEU A 106 -18.41 4.75 22.96
N SER A 107 -18.94 3.54 23.22
CA SER A 107 -19.97 3.32 24.25
C SER A 107 -19.40 3.24 25.67
N HIS A 108 -18.08 3.15 25.80
CA HIS A 108 -17.39 3.22 27.08
C HIS A 108 -16.89 4.64 27.37
N PRO A 109 -16.58 4.99 28.63
CA PRO A 109 -16.05 6.32 29.01
C PRO A 109 -14.58 6.48 28.57
N VAL A 110 -14.31 6.30 27.28
CA VAL A 110 -13.00 6.44 26.64
C VAL A 110 -13.05 7.70 25.77
N PRO A 111 -12.12 8.66 25.96
CA PRO A 111 -12.15 9.89 25.20
C PRO A 111 -11.84 9.62 23.71
N PRO A 112 -12.43 10.37 22.76
CA PRO A 112 -12.26 10.15 21.32
C PRO A 112 -10.79 10.18 20.84
N GLN A 113 -9.91 10.92 21.53
CA GLN A 113 -8.47 10.97 21.29
C GLN A 113 -7.84 9.58 21.46
N VAL A 114 -8.17 8.89 22.57
CA VAL A 114 -7.66 7.55 22.87
C VAL A 114 -8.15 6.55 21.84
N VAL A 115 -9.43 6.64 21.45
CA VAL A 115 -10.01 5.77 20.41
C VAL A 115 -9.29 6.00 19.06
N THR A 116 -9.07 7.26 18.70
CA THR A 116 -8.35 7.62 17.46
C THR A 116 -6.92 7.09 17.50
N ALA A 117 -6.19 7.31 18.60
CA ALA A 117 -4.81 6.84 18.76
C ALA A 117 -4.72 5.31 18.66
N ALA A 118 -5.61 4.59 19.33
CA ALA A 118 -5.64 3.13 19.29
C ALA A 118 -5.93 2.59 17.87
N ARG A 119 -6.91 3.18 17.17
CA ARG A 119 -7.26 2.76 15.80
C ARG A 119 -6.19 3.14 14.79
N LEU A 120 -5.51 4.27 14.98
CA LEU A 120 -4.42 4.71 14.12
C LEU A 120 -3.18 3.82 14.31
N ALA A 121 -2.88 3.42 15.55
CA ALA A 121 -1.81 2.47 15.84
C ALA A 121 -2.07 1.09 15.21
N GLU A 122 -3.30 0.57 15.32
CA GLU A 122 -3.70 -0.66 14.62
C GLU A 122 -3.56 -0.54 13.10
N ALA A 123 -4.08 0.55 12.52
CA ALA A 123 -4.02 0.79 11.09
C ALA A 123 -2.58 0.95 10.60
N GLY A 124 -1.74 1.65 11.37
CA GLY A 124 -0.31 1.80 11.10
C GLY A 124 0.42 0.47 11.12
N ALA A 125 0.20 -0.37 12.14
CA ALA A 125 0.81 -1.69 12.21
C ALA A 125 0.44 -2.58 11.00
N ILE A 126 -0.83 -2.56 10.59
CA ILE A 126 -1.33 -3.33 9.44
C ILE A 126 -0.84 -2.76 8.10
N SER A 127 -0.57 -1.46 8.01
CA SER A 127 -0.18 -0.82 6.75
C SER A 127 1.34 -0.83 6.53
N THR A 128 2.12 -0.79 7.61
CA THR A 128 3.56 -0.61 7.56
C THR A 128 4.36 -1.90 7.39
N TRP A 129 3.81 -3.08 7.71
CA TRP A 129 4.59 -4.34 7.66
C TRP A 129 5.17 -4.62 6.26
N ALA A 130 4.41 -4.40 5.19
CA ALA A 130 4.86 -4.64 3.82
C ALA A 130 5.95 -3.64 3.41
N PHE A 131 5.81 -2.38 3.84
CA PHE A 131 6.84 -1.35 3.64
C PHE A 131 8.17 -1.75 4.29
N LEU A 132 8.13 -2.15 5.56
CA LEU A 132 9.33 -2.57 6.29
C LEU A 132 9.95 -3.82 5.64
N TYR A 133 9.11 -4.79 5.30
CA TYR A 133 9.55 -6.04 4.69
C TYR A 133 10.22 -5.82 3.31
N LEU A 134 9.76 -4.85 2.52
CA LEU A 134 10.40 -4.46 1.26
C LEU A 134 11.67 -3.63 1.45
N SER A 135 11.71 -2.76 2.45
CA SER A 135 12.81 -1.81 2.66
C SER A 135 14.00 -2.43 3.40
N PHE A 136 13.76 -3.43 4.26
CA PHE A 136 14.79 -4.01 5.11
C PHE A 136 15.84 -4.84 4.35
N PRO A 137 15.50 -5.67 3.33
CA PRO A 137 16.50 -6.30 2.47
C PRO A 137 17.39 -5.29 1.76
N LEU A 138 16.82 -4.18 1.30
CA LEU A 138 17.58 -3.10 0.66
C LEU A 138 18.54 -2.44 1.64
N LEU A 139 18.10 -2.17 2.87
CA LEU A 139 18.97 -1.67 3.95
C LEU A 139 20.15 -2.61 4.20
N LEU A 140 19.87 -3.91 4.31
CA LEU A 140 20.88 -4.90 4.63
C LEU A 140 21.88 -5.07 3.48
N ALA A 141 21.41 -5.11 2.23
CA ALA A 141 22.28 -5.11 1.06
C ALA A 141 23.19 -3.88 1.02
N TYR A 142 22.62 -2.70 1.27
CA TYR A 142 23.38 -1.45 1.30
C TYR A 142 24.43 -1.43 2.42
N ALA A 143 24.06 -1.90 3.61
CA ALA A 143 24.96 -1.97 4.75
C ALA A 143 26.13 -2.94 4.51
N ILE A 144 25.87 -4.10 3.89
CA ILE A 144 26.92 -5.06 3.52
C ILE A 144 27.87 -4.46 2.49
N GLU A 145 27.36 -3.80 1.45
CA GLU A 145 28.17 -3.23 0.37
C GLU A 145 29.06 -2.06 0.82
N GLU A 146 28.54 -1.17 1.67
CA GLU A 146 29.30 -0.03 2.20
C GLU A 146 30.17 -0.42 3.41
N GLY A 147 30.16 -1.69 3.84
CA GLY A 147 30.88 -2.14 5.04
C GLY A 147 30.33 -1.56 6.35
N GLY A 148 29.10 -1.06 6.33
CA GLY A 148 28.40 -0.55 7.51
C GLY A 148 27.95 -1.71 8.40
N GLY A 149 28.62 -1.90 9.52
CA GLY A 149 28.28 -2.93 10.49
C GLY A 149 26.89 -2.76 11.13
N LEU A 150 26.66 -3.48 12.23
CA LEU A 150 25.39 -3.46 12.98
C LEU A 150 24.84 -2.04 13.31
N PRO A 151 25.67 -1.01 13.61
CA PRO A 151 25.16 0.34 13.88
C PRO A 151 24.39 0.97 12.71
N LEU A 152 24.83 0.74 11.46
CA LEU A 152 24.16 1.28 10.28
C LEU A 152 22.79 0.60 10.07
N VAL A 153 22.72 -0.72 10.28
CA VAL A 153 21.46 -1.47 10.20
C VAL A 153 20.49 -1.05 11.30
N ALA A 154 20.97 -0.82 12.52
CA ALA A 154 20.14 -0.37 13.63
C ALA A 154 19.57 1.04 13.39
N LEU A 155 20.41 2.00 12.98
CA LEU A 155 20.00 3.36 12.66
C LEU A 155 19.07 3.39 11.45
N GLY A 156 19.42 2.66 10.38
CA GLY A 156 18.60 2.51 9.19
C GLY A 156 17.24 1.91 9.52
N GLY A 157 17.21 0.84 10.32
CA GLY A 157 15.98 0.21 10.80
C GLY A 157 15.10 1.20 11.58
N ALA A 158 15.66 1.91 12.55
CA ALA A 158 14.93 2.93 13.31
C ALA A 158 14.35 4.04 12.41
N SER A 159 15.14 4.52 11.44
CA SER A 159 14.70 5.55 10.50
C SER A 159 13.53 5.08 9.61
N LEU A 160 13.43 3.78 9.27
CA LEU A 160 12.28 3.24 8.54
C LEU A 160 10.98 3.30 9.35
N PHE A 161 11.04 2.96 10.65
CA PHE A 161 9.87 3.07 11.53
C PHE A 161 9.41 4.52 11.69
N LEU A 162 10.36 5.46 11.84
CA LEU A 162 10.06 6.88 11.95
C LEU A 162 9.51 7.44 10.63
N PHE A 163 10.08 7.05 9.50
CA PHE A 163 9.54 7.38 8.18
C PHE A 163 8.10 6.89 8.04
N ALA A 164 7.81 5.64 8.41
CA ALA A 164 6.47 5.09 8.29
C ALA A 164 5.43 5.82 9.17
N ALA A 165 5.83 6.40 10.29
CA ALA A 165 4.96 7.20 11.15
C ALA A 165 4.41 8.45 10.42
N VAL A 166 5.19 9.05 9.51
CA VAL A 166 4.79 10.27 8.78
C VAL A 166 3.58 10.01 7.86
N PRO A 167 3.61 9.08 6.88
CA PRO A 167 2.44 8.75 6.07
C PRO A 167 1.25 8.26 6.90
N VAL A 168 1.48 7.50 7.98
CA VAL A 168 0.40 7.00 8.85
C VAL A 168 -0.32 8.15 9.55
N GLY A 169 0.41 9.14 10.09
CA GLY A 169 -0.18 10.33 10.71
C GLY A 169 -0.98 11.15 9.71
N ILE A 170 -0.40 11.44 8.54
CA ILE A 170 -1.07 12.18 7.45
C ILE A 170 -2.34 11.44 7.01
N ALA A 171 -2.25 10.13 6.79
CA ALA A 171 -3.38 9.27 6.47
C ALA A 171 -4.50 9.33 7.53
N GLY A 172 -4.16 9.39 8.81
CA GLY A 172 -5.11 9.55 9.91
C GLY A 172 -5.90 10.85 9.82
N VAL A 173 -5.22 11.98 9.59
CA VAL A 173 -5.85 13.29 9.40
C VAL A 173 -6.77 13.28 8.17
N LEU A 174 -6.27 12.77 7.04
CA LEU A 174 -7.04 12.67 5.81
C LEU A 174 -8.27 11.75 5.99
N ALA A 175 -8.14 10.61 6.67
CA ALA A 175 -9.26 9.71 6.93
C ALA A 175 -10.38 10.40 7.72
N LEU A 176 -10.02 11.19 8.73
CA LEU A 176 -10.96 11.96 9.55
C LEU A 176 -11.61 13.10 8.76
N ALA A 177 -10.83 13.84 7.95
CA ALA A 177 -11.33 14.89 7.08
C ALA A 177 -12.33 14.33 6.04
N LEU A 178 -12.06 13.14 5.50
CA LEU A 178 -13.00 12.44 4.61
C LEU A 178 -14.28 12.01 5.31
N GLY A 179 -14.21 11.67 6.59
CA GLY A 179 -15.38 11.38 7.40
C GLY A 179 -16.25 12.61 7.65
N LEU A 180 -15.66 13.80 7.73
CA LEU A 180 -16.41 15.07 7.78
C LEU A 180 -17.08 15.42 6.46
N GLY A 181 -16.51 14.98 5.35
CA GLY A 181 -17.00 15.27 4.01
C GLY A 181 -18.40 14.73 3.70
N THR A 182 -19.11 15.41 2.78
CA THR A 182 -20.39 14.94 2.25
C THR A 182 -20.21 13.73 1.32
N GLY A 183 -21.29 13.11 0.85
CA GLY A 183 -21.21 12.02 -0.14
C GLY A 183 -20.45 12.42 -1.42
N ARG A 184 -20.56 13.69 -1.83
CA ARG A 184 -19.92 14.23 -3.04
C ARG A 184 -18.42 14.47 -2.84
N THR A 185 -17.98 14.95 -1.68
CA THR A 185 -16.55 15.11 -1.38
C THR A 185 -15.84 13.76 -1.24
N ARG A 186 -16.54 12.72 -0.76
CA ARG A 186 -15.99 11.36 -0.71
C ARG A 186 -15.78 10.77 -2.11
N LEU A 187 -16.73 10.99 -3.02
CA LEU A 187 -16.59 10.60 -4.44
C LEU A 187 -15.48 11.41 -5.12
N ALA A 188 -15.44 12.72 -4.92
CA ALA A 188 -14.40 13.59 -5.46
C ALA A 188 -13.01 13.19 -4.95
N PHE A 189 -12.88 12.85 -3.67
CA PHE A 189 -11.61 12.39 -3.12
C PHE A 189 -11.10 11.12 -3.77
N TRP A 190 -11.96 10.10 -3.95
CA TRP A 190 -11.56 8.89 -4.66
C TRP A 190 -11.27 9.17 -6.14
N GLY A 191 -11.99 10.11 -6.76
CA GLY A 191 -11.67 10.63 -8.09
C GLY A 191 -10.30 11.32 -8.13
N VAL A 192 -9.92 12.05 -7.10
CA VAL A 192 -8.59 12.67 -6.95
C VAL A 192 -7.51 11.61 -6.69
N VAL A 193 -7.77 10.61 -5.85
CA VAL A 193 -6.84 9.48 -5.66
C VAL A 193 -6.61 8.75 -6.99
N LEU A 194 -7.66 8.51 -7.76
CA LEU A 194 -7.54 7.98 -9.12
C LEU A 194 -6.74 8.90 -10.02
N ALA A 195 -7.08 10.18 -10.05
CA ALA A 195 -6.42 11.16 -10.89
C ALA A 195 -4.94 11.27 -10.53
N CYS A 196 -4.57 11.23 -9.26
CA CYS A 196 -3.19 11.21 -8.79
C CYS A 196 -2.47 9.92 -9.16
N THR A 197 -3.14 8.75 -9.08
CA THR A 197 -2.52 7.48 -9.55
C THR A 197 -2.29 7.50 -11.06
N LEU A 198 -3.28 7.97 -11.83
CA LEU A 198 -3.16 8.12 -13.28
C LEU A 198 -2.15 9.20 -13.67
N ALA A 199 -2.09 10.32 -12.96
CA ALA A 199 -1.15 11.40 -13.19
C ALA A 199 0.28 10.99 -12.83
N LEU A 200 0.49 10.21 -11.76
CA LEU A 200 1.78 9.61 -11.46
C LEU A 200 2.21 8.68 -12.59
N GLY A 201 1.29 7.85 -13.11
CA GLY A 201 1.53 7.02 -14.28
C GLY A 201 1.82 7.80 -15.57
N ALA A 202 1.15 8.92 -15.76
CA ALA A 202 1.30 9.80 -16.92
C ALA A 202 2.57 10.67 -16.84
N ALA A 203 3.01 11.06 -15.65
CA ALA A 203 4.26 11.78 -15.40
C ALA A 203 5.49 10.89 -15.66
N ILE A 204 5.35 9.58 -15.41
CA ILE A 204 6.31 8.55 -15.84
C ILE A 204 6.22 8.31 -17.37
N GLY A 205 5.16 8.81 -18.02
CA GLY A 205 4.75 8.50 -19.39
C GLY A 205 5.36 9.27 -20.59
N PRO A 206 6.03 10.44 -20.52
CA PRO A 206 6.49 11.08 -21.77
C PRO A 206 7.85 10.49 -22.22
N MET A 207 7.74 9.51 -23.11
CA MET A 207 8.82 8.70 -23.68
C MET A 207 9.46 9.29 -24.97
N ALA A 208 9.23 10.57 -25.30
CA ALA A 208 9.98 11.19 -26.39
C ALA A 208 11.51 11.18 -26.13
N THR A 209 11.90 11.08 -24.85
CA THR A 209 13.30 11.09 -24.40
C THR A 209 13.91 9.70 -24.22
N TRP A 210 13.18 8.62 -23.95
CA TRP A 210 13.83 7.29 -23.75
C TRP A 210 14.47 6.69 -25.03
N ARG A 211 14.13 7.24 -26.20
CA ARG A 211 14.69 6.81 -27.50
C ARG A 211 16.00 7.55 -27.85
N THR A 212 16.19 8.78 -27.37
CA THR A 212 17.49 9.48 -27.41
C THR A 212 18.47 8.93 -26.38
N TRP A 213 17.95 8.32 -25.31
CA TRP A 213 18.68 7.69 -24.21
C TRP A 213 19.60 6.50 -24.56
N LEU A 214 19.29 5.77 -25.63
CA LEU A 214 20.07 4.60 -26.07
C LEU A 214 20.99 4.91 -27.25
N SER A 215 20.81 6.06 -27.91
CA SER A 215 21.59 6.47 -29.08
C SER A 215 22.79 7.37 -28.73
N GLY A 216 22.96 7.74 -27.46
CA GLY A 216 24.16 8.42 -26.97
C GLY A 216 24.17 8.48 -25.45
N VAL A 217 25.10 7.77 -24.81
CA VAL A 217 25.39 7.90 -23.38
C VAL A 217 26.16 9.21 -23.18
N GLU A 218 25.47 10.34 -23.28
CA GLU A 218 26.00 11.65 -22.88
C GLU A 218 25.54 12.00 -21.46
N ARG A 219 26.40 12.65 -20.68
CA ARG A 219 26.12 13.07 -19.29
C ARG A 219 24.85 13.91 -19.20
N GLU A 220 24.53 14.69 -20.23
CA GLU A 220 23.27 15.45 -20.35
C GLU A 220 22.02 14.58 -20.19
N ALA A 221 22.01 13.35 -20.72
CA ALA A 221 20.84 12.48 -20.62
C ALA A 221 20.57 12.13 -19.15
N VAL A 222 21.60 11.73 -18.40
CA VAL A 222 21.51 11.41 -16.96
C VAL A 222 20.99 12.61 -16.18
N PHE A 223 21.56 13.81 -16.37
CA PHE A 223 21.08 15.02 -15.69
C PHE A 223 19.63 15.39 -16.06
N GLN A 224 19.21 15.19 -17.31
CA GLN A 224 17.81 15.42 -17.73
C GLN A 224 16.83 14.39 -17.12
N LEU A 225 17.24 13.15 -16.86
CA LEU A 225 16.40 12.21 -16.09
C LEU A 225 16.25 12.64 -14.64
N LEU A 226 17.34 13.11 -14.05
CA LEU A 226 17.41 13.51 -12.65
C LEU A 226 16.51 14.73 -12.39
N ASP A 227 16.47 15.67 -13.34
CA ASP A 227 15.61 16.85 -13.28
C ASP A 227 14.10 16.49 -13.34
N ARG A 228 13.75 15.41 -14.05
CA ARG A 228 12.37 14.89 -14.07
C ARG A 228 11.95 14.19 -12.77
N PHE A 229 12.90 13.80 -11.94
CA PHE A 229 12.66 13.29 -10.59
C PHE A 229 12.71 14.38 -9.51
N SER A 230 12.86 15.66 -9.88
CA SER A 230 12.91 16.80 -8.95
C SER A 230 11.82 16.81 -7.88
N MET A 231 10.58 16.39 -8.22
CA MET A 231 9.49 16.25 -7.25
C MET A 231 9.81 15.23 -6.14
N THR A 232 10.45 14.11 -6.48
CA THR A 232 10.85 13.06 -5.52
C THR A 232 12.09 13.45 -4.71
N GLN A 233 12.88 14.40 -5.22
CA GLN A 233 14.10 14.93 -4.61
C GLN A 233 13.85 16.21 -3.80
N HIS A 234 12.60 16.66 -3.68
CA HIS A 234 12.29 17.90 -3.00
C HIS A 234 12.72 17.86 -1.52
N PRO A 235 13.48 18.85 -1.01
CA PRO A 235 14.11 18.79 0.32
C PRO A 235 13.16 18.58 1.50
N LEU A 236 11.88 18.94 1.34
CA LEU A 236 10.83 18.76 2.35
C LEU A 236 10.15 17.37 2.33
N MET A 237 10.56 16.46 1.44
CA MET A 237 9.93 15.15 1.34
C MET A 237 10.47 14.20 2.43
N PRO A 238 9.63 13.41 3.11
CA PRO A 238 10.11 12.41 4.05
C PRO A 238 11.06 11.39 3.43
N SER A 239 10.90 11.11 2.13
CA SER A 239 11.77 10.20 1.38
C SER A 239 13.20 10.72 1.27
N THR A 240 13.39 12.03 1.11
CA THR A 240 14.73 12.63 1.05
C THR A 240 15.42 12.58 2.39
N TRP A 241 14.70 12.84 3.49
CA TRP A 241 15.26 12.72 4.84
C TRP A 241 15.72 11.29 5.14
N LEU A 242 14.91 10.28 4.76
CA LEU A 242 15.27 8.87 4.94
C LEU A 242 16.52 8.49 4.12
N SER A 243 16.56 8.85 2.84
CA SER A 243 17.72 8.57 1.98
C SER A 243 18.99 9.25 2.49
N HIS A 244 18.90 10.52 2.92
CA HIS A 244 20.06 11.23 3.47
C HIS A 244 20.50 10.66 4.82
N ALA A 245 19.58 10.22 5.68
CA ALA A 245 19.93 9.56 6.93
C ALA A 245 20.80 8.31 6.68
N TRP A 246 20.42 7.48 5.70
CA TRP A 246 21.16 6.26 5.36
C TRP A 246 22.52 6.55 4.73
N MET A 247 22.54 7.42 3.73
CA MET A 247 23.76 7.74 3.01
C MET A 247 24.78 8.48 3.88
N ARG A 248 24.35 9.43 4.71
CA ARG A 248 25.27 10.15 5.60
C ARG A 248 25.83 9.22 6.69
N ALA A 249 25.00 8.29 7.18
CA ALA A 249 25.46 7.29 8.13
C ALA A 249 26.50 6.32 7.53
N SER A 250 26.37 5.92 6.26
CA SER A 250 27.36 5.06 5.61
C SER A 250 28.69 5.75 5.34
N HIS A 251 28.69 7.07 5.09
CA HIS A 251 29.90 7.86 4.86
C HIS A 251 30.58 8.36 6.16
N GLY A 252 30.05 7.99 7.35
CA GLY A 252 30.61 8.38 8.65
C GLY A 252 30.13 9.74 9.21
N ASP A 253 29.28 10.48 8.47
CA ASP A 253 28.69 11.76 8.89
C ASP A 253 27.53 11.55 9.88
N LEU A 254 27.82 11.01 11.07
CA LEU A 254 26.79 10.64 12.06
C LEU A 254 25.96 11.84 12.55
N GLY A 255 26.55 13.04 12.64
CA GLY A 255 25.84 14.25 13.06
C GLY A 255 24.73 14.65 12.09
N ILE A 256 25.02 14.62 10.79
CA ILE A 256 24.04 14.93 9.74
C ILE A 256 23.00 13.81 9.63
N ALA A 257 23.43 12.55 9.73
CA ALA A 257 22.50 11.42 9.76
C ALA A 257 21.52 11.52 10.93
N ALA A 258 22.01 11.83 12.13
CA ALA A 258 21.19 12.03 13.31
C ALA A 258 20.21 13.20 13.15
N PHE A 259 20.62 14.30 12.50
CA PHE A 259 19.72 15.40 12.18
C PHE A 259 18.54 14.97 11.31
N TYR A 260 18.78 14.19 10.25
CA TYR A 260 17.69 13.68 9.39
C TYR A 260 16.80 12.67 10.12
N VAL A 261 17.37 11.80 10.96
CA VAL A 261 16.60 10.88 11.81
C VAL A 261 15.73 11.65 12.81
N ALA A 262 16.28 12.69 13.44
CA ALA A 262 15.53 13.57 14.34
C ALA A 262 14.42 14.32 13.59
N THR A 263 14.69 14.78 12.37
CA THR A 263 13.67 15.40 11.50
C THR A 263 12.52 14.43 11.21
N LEU A 264 12.82 13.17 10.85
CA LEU A 264 11.81 12.13 10.67
C LEU A 264 11.02 11.88 11.96
N ALA A 265 11.68 11.83 13.12
CA ALA A 265 11.02 11.66 14.40
C ALA A 265 10.09 12.83 14.72
N SER A 266 10.55 14.07 14.59
CA SER A 266 9.76 15.28 14.84
C SER A 266 8.52 15.33 13.95
N TRP A 267 8.67 15.10 12.64
CA TRP A 267 7.55 15.10 11.70
C TRP A 267 6.61 13.92 11.90
N GLY A 268 7.13 12.73 12.24
CA GLY A 268 6.34 11.54 12.53
C GLY A 268 5.48 11.73 13.78
N ILE A 269 6.08 12.20 14.87
CA ILE A 269 5.38 12.52 16.12
C ILE A 269 4.36 13.64 15.88
N PHE A 270 4.74 14.70 15.17
CA PHE A 270 3.83 15.80 14.83
C PHE A 270 2.61 15.31 14.04
N ALA A 271 2.81 14.53 12.98
CA ALA A 271 1.73 14.01 12.16
C ALA A 271 0.77 13.10 12.94
N LEU A 272 1.31 12.22 13.79
CA LEU A 272 0.50 11.36 14.66
C LEU A 272 -0.25 12.17 15.74
N ALA A 273 0.42 13.12 16.38
CA ALA A 273 -0.18 14.00 17.39
C ALA A 273 -1.29 14.87 16.78
N LEU A 274 -1.08 15.38 15.56
CA LEU A 274 -2.09 16.11 14.80
C LEU A 274 -3.31 15.23 14.50
N ALA A 275 -3.09 14.00 14.04
CA ALA A 275 -4.18 13.06 13.77
C ALA A 275 -5.00 12.74 15.03
N VAL A 276 -4.34 12.50 16.17
CA VAL A 276 -4.99 12.20 17.45
C VAL A 276 -5.75 13.42 18.00
N SER A 277 -5.13 14.61 17.94
CA SER A 277 -5.74 15.86 18.39
C SER A 277 -6.95 16.24 17.55
N PHE A 278 -6.83 16.11 16.22
CA PHE A 278 -7.91 16.35 15.28
C PHE A 278 -9.04 15.34 15.49
N GLY A 279 -8.71 14.05 15.63
CA GLY A 279 -9.68 12.99 15.92
C GLY A 279 -10.43 13.20 17.24
N GLY A 280 -9.77 13.72 18.27
CA GLY A 280 -10.40 14.12 19.52
C GLY A 280 -11.62 15.03 19.35
N ARG A 281 -11.52 15.99 18.42
CA ARG A 281 -12.57 16.99 18.14
C ARG A 281 -13.58 16.51 17.10
N VAL A 282 -13.12 15.73 16.13
CA VAL A 282 -13.85 15.48 14.88
C VAL A 282 -14.47 14.09 14.81
N LEU A 283 -13.94 13.09 15.53
CA LEU A 283 -14.31 11.67 15.34
C LEU A 283 -15.82 11.44 15.44
N LEU A 284 -16.48 12.03 16.44
CA LEU A 284 -17.92 11.86 16.65
C LEU A 284 -18.74 12.47 15.51
N SER A 285 -18.42 13.70 15.11
CA SER A 285 -19.11 14.40 14.02
C SER A 285 -18.86 13.75 12.66
N ALA A 286 -17.63 13.30 12.40
CA ALA A 286 -17.28 12.56 11.20
C ALA A 286 -18.02 11.22 11.15
N ARG A 287 -18.08 10.50 12.29
CA ARG A 287 -18.77 9.22 12.37
C ARG A 287 -20.28 9.38 12.19
N SER A 288 -20.91 10.38 12.81
CA SER A 288 -22.33 10.62 12.65
C SER A 288 -22.69 10.87 11.18
N ARG A 289 -21.90 11.66 10.45
CA ARG A 289 -22.06 11.92 9.01
C ARG A 289 -21.84 10.69 8.13
N VAL A 290 -20.83 9.87 8.44
CA VAL A 290 -20.57 8.63 7.67
C VAL A 290 -21.67 7.60 7.88
N VAL A 291 -22.16 7.46 9.12
CA VAL A 291 -23.23 6.51 9.47
C VAL A 291 -24.59 7.00 8.96
N SER A 292 -24.94 8.27 9.15
CA SER A 292 -26.20 8.85 8.64
C SER A 292 -26.23 8.93 7.12
N GLY A 293 -25.08 9.11 6.47
CA GLY A 293 -24.95 9.00 5.01
C GLY A 293 -25.31 7.62 4.45
N ARG A 294 -25.49 6.58 5.29
CA ARG A 294 -26.00 5.26 4.86
C ARG A 294 -27.53 5.23 4.70
N THR A 295 -28.26 6.15 5.33
CA THR A 295 -29.73 6.21 5.30
C THR A 295 -30.26 7.19 4.26
N ALA A 296 -29.46 8.17 3.83
CA ALA A 296 -29.81 9.08 2.74
C ALA A 296 -29.82 8.32 1.39
N ARG A 297 -30.90 8.51 0.63
CA ARG A 297 -31.27 7.86 -0.65
C ARG A 297 -30.09 7.54 -1.59
N GLY A 298 -30.19 6.41 -2.28
CA GLY A 298 -29.19 5.86 -3.19
C GLY A 298 -28.57 6.90 -4.13
N THR A 299 -27.25 6.82 -4.31
CA THR A 299 -26.54 7.71 -5.23
C THR A 299 -26.96 7.39 -6.68
N PRO A 300 -27.38 8.38 -7.49
CA PRO A 300 -27.88 8.16 -8.84
C PRO A 300 -26.84 7.50 -9.76
N VAL A 301 -25.54 7.78 -9.53
CA VAL A 301 -24.43 7.14 -10.24
C VAL A 301 -24.40 5.63 -10.01
N ARG A 302 -24.70 5.17 -8.79
CA ARG A 302 -24.64 3.75 -8.46
C ARG A 302 -25.81 2.98 -9.06
N ASP A 303 -27.00 3.59 -9.08
CA ASP A 303 -28.16 3.00 -9.74
C ASP A 303 -27.99 2.99 -11.27
N LEU A 304 -27.33 4.00 -11.84
CA LEU A 304 -26.92 4.02 -13.24
C LEU A 304 -25.94 2.87 -13.56
N LEU A 305 -24.88 2.69 -12.78
CA LEU A 305 -23.90 1.61 -12.99
C LEU A 305 -24.54 0.23 -12.91
N VAL A 306 -25.46 0.02 -11.96
CA VAL A 306 -26.23 -1.23 -11.86
C VAL A 306 -27.14 -1.40 -13.07
N ARG A 307 -27.80 -0.33 -13.55
CA ARG A 307 -28.67 -0.40 -14.73
C ARG A 307 -27.89 -0.71 -16.00
N MET A 308 -26.69 -0.15 -16.16
CA MET A 308 -25.81 -0.41 -17.29
C MET A 308 -25.22 -1.82 -17.27
N SER A 309 -25.01 -2.42 -16.09
CA SER A 309 -24.46 -3.77 -15.98
C SER A 309 -25.49 -4.89 -16.14
N ARG A 310 -26.80 -4.61 -15.98
CA ARG A 310 -27.89 -5.59 -16.19
C ARG A 310 -27.85 -6.36 -17.51
N PRO A 311 -27.67 -5.75 -18.69
CA PRO A 311 -27.58 -6.51 -19.95
C PRO A 311 -26.40 -7.49 -19.94
N VAL A 312 -25.23 -7.05 -19.49
CA VAL A 312 -24.03 -7.88 -19.37
C VAL A 312 -24.25 -9.04 -18.40
N MET A 313 -24.88 -8.78 -17.24
CA MET A 313 -25.20 -9.81 -16.24
C MET A 313 -26.23 -10.82 -16.72
N ARG A 314 -27.20 -10.39 -17.54
CA ARG A 314 -28.19 -11.30 -18.13
C ARG A 314 -27.54 -12.25 -19.14
N VAL A 315 -26.62 -11.72 -19.95
CA VAL A 315 -25.87 -12.53 -20.93
C VAL A 315 -24.91 -13.50 -20.23
N LEU A 316 -24.13 -13.02 -19.25
CA LEU A 316 -23.15 -13.84 -18.53
C LEU A 316 -23.78 -14.83 -17.54
N GLY A 317 -24.86 -14.42 -16.86
CA GLY A 317 -25.43 -15.16 -15.74
C GLY A 317 -26.63 -16.03 -16.09
N GLY A 318 -27.32 -15.78 -17.21
CA GLY A 318 -28.56 -16.48 -17.58
C GLY A 318 -29.55 -16.57 -16.40
N PRO A 319 -29.95 -17.78 -15.95
CA PRO A 319 -30.83 -17.97 -14.79
C PRO A 319 -30.21 -17.51 -13.44
N HIS A 320 -28.89 -17.34 -13.37
CA HIS A 320 -28.15 -16.89 -12.19
C HIS A 320 -27.84 -15.39 -12.18
N ALA A 321 -28.30 -14.63 -13.17
CA ALA A 321 -28.09 -13.18 -13.26
C ALA A 321 -28.44 -12.39 -11.98
N PRO A 322 -29.50 -12.75 -11.20
CA PRO A 322 -29.79 -12.07 -9.93
C PRO A 322 -28.67 -12.20 -8.88
N LEU A 323 -27.93 -13.32 -8.89
CA LEU A 323 -26.81 -13.53 -7.98
C LEU A 323 -25.60 -12.66 -8.36
N LEU A 324 -25.32 -12.53 -9.66
CA LEU A 324 -24.30 -11.63 -10.18
C LEU A 324 -24.65 -10.17 -9.87
N GLU A 325 -25.92 -9.77 -10.06
CA GLU A 325 -26.39 -8.42 -9.74
C GLU A 325 -26.27 -8.12 -8.25
N LYS A 326 -26.56 -9.10 -7.38
CA LYS A 326 -26.32 -8.98 -5.93
C LYS A 326 -24.85 -8.74 -5.63
N ASP A 327 -23.94 -9.58 -6.12
CA ASP A 327 -22.52 -9.48 -5.81
C ASP A 327 -21.90 -8.17 -6.35
N PHE A 328 -22.28 -7.75 -7.55
CA PHE A 328 -21.87 -6.44 -8.10
C PHE A 328 -22.44 -5.26 -7.30
N ARG A 329 -23.69 -5.34 -6.85
CA ARG A 329 -24.28 -4.32 -5.97
C ARG A 329 -23.55 -4.23 -4.64
N VAL A 330 -23.08 -5.37 -4.09
CA VAL A 330 -22.29 -5.43 -2.86
C VAL A 330 -20.92 -4.80 -3.07
N PHE A 331 -20.24 -5.13 -4.17
CA PHE A 331 -18.97 -4.50 -4.57
C PHE A 331 -19.09 -2.97 -4.67
N LEU A 332 -20.12 -2.47 -5.37
CA LEU A 332 -20.38 -1.03 -5.45
C LEU A 332 -20.81 -0.39 -4.12
N ARG A 333 -21.30 -1.16 -3.13
CA ARG A 333 -21.62 -0.67 -1.76
C ARG A 333 -20.38 -0.52 -0.91
N ASP A 334 -19.26 -1.09 -1.32
CA ASP A 334 -18.04 -1.12 -0.55
C ASP A 334 -16.96 -0.21 -1.15
N PRO A 335 -16.85 1.05 -0.68
CA PRO A 335 -15.78 1.97 -1.06
C PRO A 335 -14.39 1.40 -0.92
N ALA A 336 -14.15 0.53 0.06
CA ALA A 336 -12.83 -0.04 0.22
C ALA A 336 -12.51 -1.01 -0.92
N GLN A 337 -13.47 -1.83 -1.34
CA GLN A 337 -13.27 -2.81 -2.40
C GLN A 337 -13.10 -2.15 -3.77
N TRP A 338 -13.98 -1.23 -4.15
CA TRP A 338 -13.87 -0.61 -5.48
C TRP A 338 -12.73 0.39 -5.58
N ALA A 339 -12.39 1.11 -4.50
CA ALA A 339 -11.20 1.97 -4.51
C ALA A 339 -9.92 1.16 -4.64
N GLN A 340 -9.82 0.03 -3.93
CA GLN A 340 -8.67 -0.87 -4.03
C GLN A 340 -8.56 -1.49 -5.42
N PHE A 341 -9.70 -1.92 -6.01
CA PHE A 341 -9.75 -2.41 -7.40
C PHE A 341 -9.25 -1.36 -8.38
N LEU A 342 -9.70 -0.12 -8.23
CA LEU A 342 -9.39 0.98 -9.12
C LEU A 342 -7.93 1.44 -9.02
N ILE A 343 -7.35 1.46 -7.82
CA ILE A 343 -5.90 1.65 -7.62
C ILE A 343 -5.12 0.51 -8.28
N PHE A 344 -5.56 -0.73 -8.11
CA PHE A 344 -4.89 -1.91 -8.64
C PHE A 344 -4.92 -1.95 -10.18
N VAL A 345 -6.08 -1.74 -10.80
CA VAL A 345 -6.25 -1.65 -12.25
C VAL A 345 -5.51 -0.45 -12.81
N GLY A 346 -5.54 0.70 -12.13
CA GLY A 346 -4.76 1.88 -12.52
C GLY A 346 -3.27 1.58 -12.58
N LEU A 347 -2.72 0.95 -11.54
CA LEU A 347 -1.31 0.56 -11.50
C LEU A 347 -0.96 -0.47 -12.60
N LEU A 348 -1.85 -1.43 -12.85
CA LEU A 348 -1.66 -2.44 -13.89
C LEU A 348 -1.73 -1.84 -15.31
N ALA A 349 -2.62 -0.87 -15.53
CA ALA A 349 -2.70 -0.14 -16.80
C ALA A 349 -1.41 0.64 -17.05
N ILE A 350 -0.91 1.33 -16.03
CA ILE A 350 0.39 2.03 -16.08
C ILE A 350 1.49 1.03 -16.41
N TYR A 351 1.52 -0.11 -15.72
CA TYR A 351 2.50 -1.17 -15.97
C TYR A 351 2.47 -1.67 -17.43
N PHE A 352 1.30 -2.01 -17.99
CA PHE A 352 1.20 -2.51 -19.35
C PHE A 352 1.52 -1.45 -20.41
N VAL A 353 1.19 -0.19 -20.15
CA VAL A 353 1.60 0.93 -21.00
C VAL A 353 3.12 1.09 -20.99
N ASN A 354 3.76 0.86 -19.84
CA ASN A 354 5.21 0.99 -19.68
C ASN A 354 6.00 -0.23 -20.19
N ILE A 355 5.49 -1.46 -20.09
CA ILE A 355 6.28 -2.64 -20.48
C ILE A 355 6.55 -2.69 -22.00
N ARG A 356 5.60 -2.23 -22.82
CA ARG A 356 5.79 -2.12 -24.28
C ARG A 356 6.94 -1.18 -24.65
N ARG A 357 7.34 -0.30 -23.72
CA ARG A 357 8.33 0.76 -23.90
C ARG A 357 9.75 0.32 -23.51
N ILE A 358 9.90 -0.80 -22.81
CA ILE A 358 11.21 -1.37 -22.38
C ILE A 358 11.89 -2.17 -23.52
N GLY A 359 11.23 -2.33 -24.66
CA GLY A 359 11.67 -3.17 -25.78
C GLY A 359 13.01 -2.81 -26.45
N GLY A 360 13.65 -1.67 -26.11
CA GLY A 360 14.93 -1.24 -26.68
C GLY A 360 16.17 -1.97 -26.12
N LEU A 361 16.09 -2.52 -24.90
CA LEU A 361 17.23 -3.20 -24.23
C LEU A 361 17.31 -4.70 -24.56
N ARG A 362 16.83 -5.10 -25.74
CA ARG A 362 16.61 -6.50 -26.10
C ARG A 362 17.86 -7.25 -26.52
N GLU A 363 19.00 -6.58 -26.71
CA GLU A 363 20.16 -7.17 -27.40
C GLU A 363 20.95 -8.14 -26.52
N GLU A 364 21.06 -7.92 -25.21
CA GLU A 364 21.72 -8.84 -24.29
C GLU A 364 20.81 -9.98 -23.79
N ALA A 365 21.27 -11.23 -23.92
CA ALA A 365 20.52 -12.42 -23.51
C ALA A 365 20.24 -12.45 -21.99
N GLY A 366 21.17 -11.99 -21.16
CA GLY A 366 21.02 -11.93 -19.70
C GLY A 366 19.93 -10.96 -19.26
N TRP A 367 19.91 -9.76 -19.84
CA TRP A 367 18.89 -8.75 -19.53
C TRP A 367 17.48 -9.20 -19.95
N ARG A 368 17.38 -9.90 -21.08
CA ARG A 368 16.12 -10.48 -21.56
C ARG A 368 15.57 -11.52 -20.59
N ALA A 369 16.42 -12.42 -20.09
CA ALA A 369 16.03 -13.45 -19.12
C ALA A 369 15.60 -12.84 -17.78
N LEU A 370 16.33 -11.83 -17.30
CA LEU A 370 15.99 -11.12 -16.07
C LEU A 370 14.64 -10.40 -16.17
N VAL A 371 14.44 -9.59 -17.21
CA VAL A 371 13.18 -8.85 -17.42
C VAL A 371 12.00 -9.81 -17.60
N ALA A 372 12.17 -10.91 -18.35
CA ALA A 372 11.13 -11.92 -18.52
C ALA A 372 10.75 -12.58 -17.18
N THR A 373 11.76 -12.94 -16.37
CA THR A 373 11.55 -13.57 -15.06
C THR A 373 10.88 -12.62 -14.07
N LEU A 374 11.32 -11.36 -13.99
CA LEU A 374 10.70 -10.34 -13.13
C LEU A 374 9.27 -10.02 -13.57
N ASN A 375 8.99 -9.97 -14.86
CA ASN A 375 7.64 -9.79 -15.40
C ASN A 375 6.74 -10.99 -15.04
N PHE A 376 7.22 -12.22 -15.25
CA PHE A 376 6.47 -13.42 -14.88
C PHE A 376 6.17 -13.46 -13.37
N ALA A 377 7.14 -13.09 -12.53
CA ALA A 377 6.95 -12.95 -11.09
C ALA A 377 5.92 -11.87 -10.74
N ALA A 378 6.04 -10.67 -11.34
CA ALA A 378 5.13 -9.56 -11.09
C ALA A 378 3.68 -9.89 -11.49
N THR A 379 3.47 -10.50 -12.67
CA THR A 379 2.15 -10.93 -13.15
C THR A 379 1.57 -12.05 -12.28
N SER A 380 2.37 -13.03 -11.86
CA SER A 380 1.93 -14.09 -10.95
C SER A 380 1.53 -13.55 -9.56
N LEU A 381 2.32 -12.64 -8.99
CA LEU A 381 2.01 -11.98 -7.71
C LEU A 381 0.76 -11.10 -7.81
N THR A 382 0.60 -10.41 -8.93
CA THR A 382 -0.59 -9.60 -9.25
C THR A 382 -1.83 -10.49 -9.31
N LEU A 383 -1.76 -11.61 -10.04
CA LEU A 383 -2.86 -12.58 -10.13
C LEU A 383 -3.23 -13.15 -8.75
N CYS A 384 -2.24 -13.55 -7.96
CA CYS A 384 -2.45 -14.03 -6.59
C CYS A 384 -3.15 -12.99 -5.69
N THR A 385 -2.72 -11.72 -5.80
CA THR A 385 -3.32 -10.60 -5.07
C THR A 385 -4.76 -10.35 -5.49
N PHE A 386 -5.07 -10.47 -6.78
CA PHE A 386 -6.42 -10.32 -7.31
C PHE A 386 -7.34 -11.44 -6.78
N THR A 387 -6.90 -12.69 -6.86
CA THR A 387 -7.67 -13.85 -6.39
C THR A 387 -7.96 -13.77 -4.89
N SER A 388 -6.97 -13.41 -4.07
CA SER A 388 -7.15 -13.31 -2.61
C SER A 388 -8.07 -12.16 -2.19
N ARG A 389 -8.07 -11.03 -2.91
CA ARG A 389 -8.82 -9.82 -2.53
C ARG A 389 -10.23 -9.75 -3.08
N PHE A 390 -10.48 -10.30 -4.25
CA PHE A 390 -11.79 -10.20 -4.91
C PHE A 390 -12.52 -11.55 -4.93
N VAL A 391 -11.83 -12.63 -5.29
CA VAL A 391 -12.46 -13.95 -5.48
C VAL A 391 -12.77 -14.63 -4.14
N VAL A 392 -11.81 -14.68 -3.21
CA VAL A 392 -12.02 -15.34 -1.90
C VAL A 392 -13.15 -14.69 -1.08
N PRO A 393 -13.23 -13.34 -0.97
CA PRO A 393 -14.31 -12.70 -0.22
C PRO A 393 -15.70 -12.91 -0.84
N MET A 394 -15.82 -13.05 -2.17
CA MET A 394 -17.10 -13.33 -2.82
C MET A 394 -17.75 -14.62 -2.33
N ILE A 395 -16.95 -15.63 -1.96
CA ILE A 395 -17.42 -16.88 -1.38
C ILE A 395 -17.58 -16.73 0.14
N SER A 396 -16.56 -16.18 0.81
CA SER A 396 -16.54 -16.06 2.28
C SER A 396 -17.67 -15.19 2.86
N LEU A 397 -18.06 -14.12 2.16
CA LEU A 397 -19.12 -13.20 2.60
C LEU A 397 -20.51 -13.84 2.65
N GLU A 398 -20.70 -15.00 2.01
CA GLU A 398 -21.96 -15.73 2.06
C GLU A 398 -22.12 -16.56 3.33
N GLY A 399 -21.02 -16.89 4.04
CA GLY A 399 -20.98 -17.93 5.07
C GLY A 399 -22.18 -17.96 6.02
N ARG A 400 -22.46 -16.85 6.75
CA ARG A 400 -23.57 -16.81 7.73
C ARG A 400 -24.97 -16.85 7.11
N ARG A 401 -25.10 -16.54 5.83
CA ARG A 401 -26.36 -16.47 5.08
C ARG A 401 -26.44 -17.56 4.00
N PHE A 402 -25.54 -18.55 4.06
CA PHE A 402 -25.46 -19.60 3.04
C PHE A 402 -26.74 -20.43 2.98
N TRP A 403 -27.43 -20.60 4.10
CA TRP A 403 -28.73 -21.26 4.16
C TRP A 403 -29.79 -20.61 3.24
N VAL A 404 -29.75 -19.28 3.05
CA VAL A 404 -30.66 -18.55 2.14
C VAL A 404 -30.40 -18.93 0.69
N LEU A 405 -29.13 -19.19 0.33
CA LEU A 405 -28.75 -19.65 -1.01
C LEU A 405 -29.16 -21.11 -1.23
N GLY A 406 -29.16 -21.92 -0.17
CA GLY A 406 -29.64 -23.30 -0.21
C GLY A 406 -31.16 -23.42 -0.43
N LEU A 407 -31.93 -22.35 -0.18
CA LEU A 407 -33.37 -22.28 -0.44
C LEU A 407 -33.69 -21.81 -1.87
N MET A 408 -32.70 -21.32 -2.62
CA MET A 408 -32.92 -20.90 -4.00
C MET A 408 -33.04 -22.13 -4.91
N PRO A 409 -33.84 -22.07 -5.98
CA PRO A 409 -33.95 -23.14 -6.98
C PRO A 409 -32.72 -23.19 -7.89
N LEU A 410 -31.52 -23.20 -7.32
CA LEU A 410 -30.24 -23.21 -8.00
C LEU A 410 -29.39 -24.39 -7.51
N SER A 411 -28.78 -25.12 -8.43
CA SER A 411 -27.82 -26.15 -8.07
C SER A 411 -26.57 -25.55 -7.42
N ARG A 412 -25.91 -26.30 -6.53
CA ARG A 412 -24.65 -25.87 -5.88
C ARG A 412 -23.56 -25.55 -6.90
N THR A 413 -23.50 -26.31 -8.00
CA THR A 413 -22.60 -26.07 -9.13
C THR A 413 -22.94 -24.80 -9.89
N GLY A 414 -24.23 -24.46 -10.03
CA GLY A 414 -24.68 -23.18 -10.60
C GLY A 414 -24.23 -21.98 -9.77
N ILE A 415 -24.31 -22.06 -8.45
CA ILE A 415 -23.81 -21.02 -7.54
C ILE A 415 -22.29 -20.82 -7.73
N LEU A 416 -21.50 -21.91 -7.74
CA LEU A 416 -20.06 -21.81 -7.96
C LEU A 416 -19.70 -21.25 -9.35
N ARG A 417 -20.36 -21.72 -10.42
CA ARG A 417 -20.16 -21.20 -11.78
C ARG A 417 -20.47 -19.72 -11.89
N SER A 418 -21.58 -19.28 -11.29
CA SER A 418 -21.98 -17.87 -11.33
C SER A 418 -20.98 -16.95 -10.63
N LYS A 419 -20.33 -17.42 -9.55
CA LYS A 419 -19.26 -16.69 -8.87
C LYS A 419 -17.95 -16.71 -9.66
N PHE A 420 -17.65 -17.84 -10.28
CA PHE A 420 -16.48 -17.97 -11.15
C PHE A 420 -16.56 -17.03 -12.36
N VAL A 421 -17.74 -16.89 -12.98
CA VAL A 421 -17.95 -15.98 -14.11
C VAL A 421 -17.80 -14.50 -13.73
N LEU A 422 -18.07 -14.15 -12.48
CA LEU A 422 -17.91 -12.78 -11.98
C LEU A 422 -16.47 -12.46 -11.55
N SER A 423 -15.68 -13.48 -11.25
CA SER A 423 -14.27 -13.39 -10.85
C SER A 423 -13.39 -13.18 -12.07
#